data_AF-A0A965USZ7-F1
#
_entry.id   AF-A0A965USZ7-F1
#
_cell.length_a   1.000
_cell.length_b   1.000
_cell.length_c   1.000
_cell.angle_alpha   90.00
_cell.angle_beta   90.00
_cell.angle_gamma   90.00
#
_symmetry.space_group_name_H-M   'P 1'
#
loop_
_entity.id
_entity.type
_entity.pdbx_description
1 polymer ?
#
loop_
_entity_poly.entity_id
_entity_poly.type
_entity_poly.pdbx_seq_one_letter_code
_entity_poly.pdbx_strand_id
1 'polypeptide(L)'
;MKHIPIAVAVVLVVLSFLPGRQPAAGPVAEALRTATPSDRAKVARIYTALAVITQRDAGKQIPTVGVWRAVHSAELRLAVGELKGKYTGLDVAVDKVLQSFVPAQDVPMSDDVIDGLVAACEEVAKQSG
;
A
#
# COMPACT_ATOMS: atom_id res chain seq x y z
N MET A 1 25.66 -47.96 -9.28
CA MET A 1 25.05 -46.96 -8.36
C MET A 1 26.01 -45.78 -8.21
N LYS A 2 25.87 -44.69 -8.98
CA LYS A 2 26.60 -43.41 -8.75
C LYS A 2 26.11 -42.28 -9.69
N HIS A 3 24.89 -41.76 -9.46
CA HIS A 3 24.40 -40.52 -10.10
C HIS A 3 23.78 -39.52 -9.12
N ILE A 4 24.01 -39.71 -7.82
CA ILE A 4 23.35 -38.94 -6.76
C ILE A 4 23.90 -37.51 -6.56
N PRO A 5 25.20 -37.16 -6.77
CA PRO A 5 25.69 -35.85 -6.33
C PRO A 5 25.29 -34.67 -7.24
N ILE A 6 24.95 -34.91 -8.51
CA ILE A 6 24.66 -33.83 -9.47
C ILE A 6 23.24 -33.28 -9.27
N ALA A 7 22.28 -34.13 -8.90
CA ALA A 7 20.89 -33.71 -8.69
C ALA A 7 20.74 -32.74 -7.49
N VAL A 8 21.57 -32.89 -6.45
CA VAL A 8 21.52 -32.04 -5.25
C VAL A 8 22.04 -30.63 -5.52
N ALA A 9 23.09 -30.49 -6.35
CA ALA A 9 23.66 -29.20 -6.70
C ALA A 9 22.70 -28.34 -7.55
N VAL A 10 21.95 -28.96 -8.47
CA VAL A 10 21.00 -28.23 -9.33
C VAL A 10 19.81 -27.69 -8.52
N VAL A 11 19.32 -28.43 -7.53
CA VAL A 11 18.20 -27.98 -6.68
C VAL A 11 18.61 -26.79 -5.80
N LEU A 12 19.83 -26.76 -5.28
CA LEU A 12 20.35 -25.64 -4.47
C LEU A 12 20.55 -24.35 -5.29
N VAL A 13 21.01 -24.47 -6.54
CA VAL A 13 21.16 -23.30 -7.42
C VAL A 13 19.80 -22.72 -7.80
N VAL A 14 18.80 -23.56 -8.11
CA VAL A 14 17.44 -23.09 -8.45
C VAL A 14 16.76 -22.38 -7.26
N LEU A 15 16.96 -22.85 -6.03
CA LEU A 15 16.43 -22.17 -4.83
C LEU A 15 17.10 -20.81 -4.57
N SER A 16 18.32 -20.60 -5.05
CA SER A 16 19.06 -19.33 -4.91
C SER A 16 18.55 -18.23 -5.85
N PHE A 17 17.81 -18.60 -6.91
CA PHE A 17 17.22 -17.67 -7.88
C PHE A 17 15.72 -17.43 -7.65
N LEU A 18 15.15 -17.92 -6.55
CA LEU A 18 13.86 -17.39 -6.11
C LEU A 18 14.15 -15.95 -5.66
N PRO A 19 13.65 -14.91 -6.37
CA PRO A 19 13.76 -13.56 -5.88
C PRO A 19 13.07 -13.55 -4.52
N GLY A 20 13.85 -13.55 -3.44
CA GLY A 20 13.34 -13.34 -2.11
C GLY A 20 12.55 -12.05 -2.19
N ARG A 21 11.24 -12.14 -1.94
CA ARG A 21 10.36 -10.97 -1.88
C ARG A 21 11.05 -10.02 -0.90
N GLN A 22 11.64 -8.94 -1.41
CA GLN A 22 12.31 -7.98 -0.53
C GLN A 22 11.26 -7.56 0.49
N PRO A 23 11.56 -7.63 1.80
CA PRO A 23 10.61 -7.23 2.80
C PRO A 23 10.18 -5.79 2.50
N ALA A 24 8.86 -5.57 2.45
CA ALA A 24 8.30 -4.25 2.30
C ALA A 24 8.93 -3.33 3.36
N ALA A 25 9.39 -2.14 2.93
CA ALA A 25 10.10 -1.21 3.77
C ALA A 25 9.38 0.14 3.78
N GLY A 26 9.33 0.79 4.94
CA GLY A 26 8.70 2.10 5.10
C GLY A 26 7.83 2.18 6.36
N PRO A 27 7.27 3.37 6.65
CA PRO A 27 6.48 3.59 7.86
C PRO A 27 5.25 2.68 7.96
N VAL A 28 4.59 2.37 6.83
CA VAL A 28 3.41 1.49 6.82
C VAL A 28 3.82 0.04 7.07
N ALA A 29 4.95 -0.39 6.50
CA ALA A 29 5.50 -1.72 6.75
C ALA A 29 5.86 -1.93 8.23
N GLU A 30 6.44 -0.91 8.87
CA GLU A 30 6.76 -0.95 10.31
C GLU A 30 5.49 -0.99 11.17
N ALA A 31 4.48 -0.16 10.84
CA ALA A 31 3.20 -0.18 11.54
C ALA A 31 2.47 -1.53 11.40
N LEU A 32 2.70 -2.26 10.30
CA LEU A 32 2.14 -3.58 10.01
C LEU A 32 3.09 -4.74 10.34
N ARG A 33 4.20 -4.49 11.05
CA ARG A 33 5.22 -5.52 11.34
C ARG A 33 4.64 -6.72 12.12
N THR A 34 3.68 -6.48 13.00
CA THR A 34 2.98 -7.51 13.78
C THR A 34 1.67 -7.98 13.15
N ALA A 35 1.31 -7.43 11.98
CA ALA A 35 0.06 -7.76 11.31
C ALA A 35 0.08 -9.18 10.74
N THR A 36 -1.11 -9.77 10.60
CA THR A 36 -1.22 -11.05 9.89
C THR A 36 -1.02 -10.82 8.38
N PRO A 37 -0.62 -11.83 7.61
CA PRO A 37 -0.57 -11.74 6.15
C PRO A 37 -1.91 -11.33 5.54
N SER A 38 -3.03 -11.74 6.14
CA SER A 38 -4.38 -11.39 5.70
C SER A 38 -4.67 -9.90 5.90
N ASP A 39 -4.33 -9.35 7.07
CA ASP A 39 -4.53 -7.94 7.37
C ASP A 39 -3.67 -7.05 6.45
N ARG A 40 -2.40 -7.44 6.24
CA ARG A 40 -1.50 -6.81 5.26
C ARG A 40 -2.08 -6.77 3.85
N ALA A 41 -2.55 -7.92 3.36
CA ALA A 41 -3.20 -8.01 2.06
C ALA A 41 -4.50 -7.19 1.98
N LYS A 42 -5.26 -7.08 3.08
CA LYS A 42 -6.47 -6.25 3.16
C LYS A 42 -6.12 -4.77 2.97
N VAL A 43 -5.12 -4.27 3.69
CA VAL A 43 -4.64 -2.87 3.54
C VAL A 43 -4.15 -2.64 2.11
N ALA A 44 -3.30 -3.53 1.58
CA ALA A 44 -2.80 -3.41 0.21
C ALA A 44 -3.93 -3.30 -0.84
N ARG A 45 -4.93 -4.18 -0.77
CA ARG A 45 -6.07 -4.17 -1.70
C ARG A 45 -6.91 -2.90 -1.60
N ILE A 46 -7.12 -2.39 -0.39
CA ILE A 46 -7.87 -1.14 -0.18
C ILE A 46 -7.17 0.01 -0.91
N TYR A 47 -5.86 0.14 -0.74
CA TYR A 47 -5.12 1.22 -1.37
C TYR A 47 -4.95 1.05 -2.88
N THR A 48 -4.80 -0.18 -3.39
CA THR A 48 -4.86 -0.44 -4.84
C THR A 48 -6.22 -0.02 -5.42
N ALA A 49 -7.33 -0.36 -4.75
CA ALA A 49 -8.66 0.03 -5.22
C ALA A 49 -8.85 1.55 -5.19
N LEU A 50 -8.34 2.22 -4.15
CA LEU A 50 -8.41 3.68 -4.02
C LEU A 50 -7.61 4.40 -5.11
N ALA A 51 -6.43 3.90 -5.48
CA ALA A 51 -5.65 4.40 -6.61
C ALA A 51 -6.49 4.35 -7.91
N VAL A 52 -7.09 3.21 -8.20
CA VAL A 52 -7.94 3.02 -9.39
C VAL A 52 -9.15 3.95 -9.39
N ILE A 53 -9.83 4.09 -8.24
CA ILE A 53 -11.00 4.98 -8.12
C ILE A 53 -10.59 6.44 -8.31
N THR A 54 -9.47 6.86 -7.71
CA THR A 54 -8.96 8.24 -7.81
C THR A 54 -8.63 8.59 -9.26
N GLN A 55 -7.90 7.69 -9.95
CA GLN A 55 -7.60 7.86 -11.38
C GLN A 55 -8.87 7.93 -12.24
N ARG A 56 -9.86 7.08 -11.96
CA ARG A 56 -11.10 7.01 -12.74
C ARG A 56 -11.99 8.22 -12.51
N ASP A 57 -12.07 8.70 -11.27
CA ASP A 57 -12.86 9.89 -10.95
C ASP A 57 -12.27 11.14 -11.62
N ALA A 58 -10.93 11.26 -11.63
CA ALA A 58 -10.21 12.36 -12.26
C ALA A 58 -10.76 13.75 -11.87
N GLY A 59 -11.10 13.92 -10.59
CA GLY A 59 -11.61 15.19 -10.06
C GLY A 59 -13.07 15.51 -10.38
N LYS A 60 -13.83 14.58 -11.00
CA LYS A 60 -15.21 14.85 -11.44
C LYS A 60 -16.21 14.85 -10.30
N GLN A 61 -16.16 13.87 -9.39
CA GLN A 61 -17.03 13.79 -8.21
C GLN A 61 -16.30 14.25 -6.95
N ILE A 62 -14.97 14.12 -6.93
CA ILE A 62 -14.10 14.50 -5.82
C ILE A 62 -13.23 15.68 -6.29
N PRO A 63 -13.73 16.93 -6.25
CA PRO A 63 -13.08 18.05 -6.95
C PRO A 63 -11.81 18.58 -6.28
N THR A 64 -11.58 18.26 -5.00
CA THR A 64 -10.44 18.78 -4.24
C THR A 64 -9.80 17.71 -3.35
N VAL A 65 -8.54 17.95 -2.96
CA VAL A 65 -7.81 17.12 -2.00
C VAL A 65 -8.53 17.02 -0.66
N GLY A 66 -9.17 18.10 -0.20
CA GLY A 66 -9.97 18.12 1.03
C GLY A 66 -11.16 17.17 0.96
N VAL A 67 -11.92 17.19 -0.14
CA VAL A 67 -13.03 16.24 -0.35
C VAL A 67 -12.51 14.80 -0.43
N TRP A 68 -11.40 14.58 -1.12
CA TRP A 68 -10.78 13.26 -1.22
C TRP A 68 -10.37 12.72 0.15
N ARG A 69 -9.73 13.53 1.00
CA ARG A 69 -9.36 13.14 2.37
C ARG A 69 -10.57 12.83 3.24
N ALA A 70 -11.65 13.58 3.08
CA ALA A 70 -12.90 13.31 3.80
C ALA A 70 -13.49 11.94 3.40
N VAL A 71 -13.55 11.66 2.09
CA VAL A 71 -13.99 10.35 1.57
C VAL A 71 -13.05 9.24 2.03
N HIS A 72 -11.73 9.42 1.90
CA HIS A 72 -10.72 8.47 2.34
C HIS A 72 -10.85 8.14 3.84
N SER A 73 -11.01 9.14 4.70
CA SER A 73 -11.20 8.94 6.13
C SER A 73 -12.50 8.19 6.47
N ALA A 74 -13.60 8.52 5.78
CA ALA A 74 -14.88 7.85 5.96
C ALA A 74 -14.85 6.40 5.48
N GLU A 75 -14.25 6.14 4.30
CA GLU A 75 -14.15 4.82 3.70
C GLU A 75 -13.15 3.93 4.45
N LEU A 76 -12.01 4.47 4.89
CA LEU A 76 -11.12 3.74 5.80
C LEU A 76 -11.87 3.31 7.05
N ARG A 77 -12.67 4.19 7.66
CA ARG A 77 -13.45 3.81 8.84
C ARG A 77 -14.38 2.63 8.59
N LEU A 78 -14.93 2.49 7.37
CA LEU A 78 -15.79 1.37 6.97
C LEU A 78 -14.99 0.12 6.60
N ALA A 79 -14.00 0.24 5.70
CA ALA A 79 -13.23 -0.89 5.17
C ALA A 79 -12.23 -1.47 6.19
N VAL A 80 -11.69 -0.63 7.06
CA VAL A 80 -10.75 -0.99 8.13
C VAL A 80 -11.36 -0.86 9.51
N GLY A 81 -12.70 -0.82 9.66
CA GLY A 81 -13.36 -0.74 10.96
C GLY A 81 -12.88 -1.82 11.96
N GLU A 82 -12.57 -3.01 11.45
CA GLU A 82 -11.98 -4.13 12.21
C GLU A 82 -10.47 -4.00 12.47
N LEU A 83 -9.75 -3.17 11.70
CA LEU A 83 -8.32 -2.88 11.89
C LEU A 83 -8.09 -1.57 12.66
N LYS A 84 -9.13 -0.75 12.85
CA LYS A 84 -9.04 0.51 13.56
C LYS A 84 -8.61 0.25 15.01
N GLY A 85 -7.47 0.80 15.40
CA GLY A 85 -6.86 0.56 16.72
C GLY A 85 -6.20 -0.81 16.88
N LYS A 86 -6.34 -1.71 15.90
CA LYS A 86 -5.67 -3.03 15.89
C LYS A 86 -4.15 -2.90 15.69
N TYR A 87 -3.73 -1.92 14.87
CA TYR A 87 -2.34 -1.57 14.63
C TYR A 87 -2.08 -0.12 14.99
N THR A 88 -1.43 0.09 16.13
CA THR A 88 -1.10 1.43 16.62
C THR A 88 -0.21 2.17 15.62
N GLY A 89 -0.62 3.37 15.22
CA GLY A 89 0.15 4.25 14.34
C GLY A 89 0.06 3.93 12.84
N LEU A 90 -0.76 2.97 12.42
CA LEU A 90 -1.00 2.70 10.99
C LEU A 90 -1.61 3.90 10.26
N ASP A 91 -2.55 4.58 10.91
CA ASP A 91 -3.19 5.81 10.42
C ASP A 91 -2.16 6.92 10.19
N VAL A 92 -1.29 7.16 11.17
CA VAL A 92 -0.20 8.14 11.07
C VAL A 92 0.81 7.74 9.99
N ALA A 93 1.14 6.46 9.89
CA ALA A 93 2.07 5.94 8.88
C ALA A 93 1.54 6.14 7.46
N VAL A 94 0.26 5.85 7.23
CA VAL A 94 -0.44 6.10 5.98
C VAL A 94 -0.41 7.59 5.64
N ASP A 95 -0.82 8.44 6.57
CA ASP A 95 -0.91 9.89 6.34
C ASP A 95 0.46 10.47 5.99
N LYS A 96 1.51 9.99 6.66
CA LYS A 96 2.90 10.36 6.34
C LYS A 96 3.29 9.98 4.91
N VAL A 97 2.87 8.82 4.41
CA VAL A 97 3.11 8.44 3.01
C VAL A 97 2.33 9.37 2.10
N LEU A 98 1.03 9.58 2.33
CA LEU A 98 0.19 10.46 1.50
C LEU A 98 0.75 11.89 1.39
N GLN A 99 1.20 12.47 2.51
CA GLN A 99 1.78 13.82 2.56
C GLN A 99 3.12 13.94 1.81
N SER A 100 3.82 12.83 1.55
CA SER A 100 5.08 12.85 0.80
C SER A 100 4.88 13.01 -0.71
N PHE A 101 3.67 12.74 -1.22
CA PHE A 101 3.35 12.85 -2.65
C PHE A 101 2.47 14.06 -2.96
N VAL A 102 1.66 14.51 -2.00
CA VAL A 102 0.63 15.54 -2.26
C VAL A 102 0.62 16.57 -1.14
N PRO A 103 0.53 17.87 -1.45
CA PRO A 103 0.55 18.93 -0.45
C PRO A 103 -0.58 18.78 0.58
N ALA A 104 -0.31 19.20 1.82
CA ALA A 104 -1.29 19.22 2.90
C ALA A 104 -2.46 20.21 2.65
N GLN A 105 -2.31 21.12 1.70
CA GLN A 105 -3.30 22.14 1.38
C GLN A 105 -4.50 21.54 0.64
N ASP A 106 -5.68 22.11 0.85
CA ASP A 106 -6.85 21.80 0.04
C ASP A 106 -6.73 22.50 -1.31
N VAL A 107 -6.38 21.72 -2.33
CA VAL A 107 -6.19 22.20 -3.70
C VAL A 107 -7.13 21.45 -4.65
N PRO A 108 -7.51 22.04 -5.79
CA PRO A 108 -8.24 21.33 -6.83
C PRO A 108 -7.50 20.08 -7.33
N MET A 109 -8.24 19.08 -7.78
CA MET A 109 -7.69 17.88 -8.42
C MET A 109 -7.18 18.20 -9.83
N SER A 110 -5.96 18.74 -9.94
CA SER A 110 -5.23 18.74 -11.21
C SER A 110 -4.68 17.35 -11.52
N ASP A 111 -4.31 17.12 -12.79
CA ASP A 111 -3.72 15.85 -13.22
C ASP A 111 -2.49 15.48 -12.36
N ASP A 112 -1.60 16.43 -12.08
CA ASP A 112 -0.44 16.21 -11.18
C ASP A 112 -0.84 15.79 -9.76
N VAL A 113 -1.93 16.35 -9.21
CA VAL A 113 -2.43 16.01 -7.88
C VAL A 113 -3.04 14.61 -7.88
N ILE A 114 -3.79 14.27 -8.94
CA ILE A 114 -4.37 12.95 -9.13
C ILE A 114 -3.27 11.90 -9.22
N ASP A 115 -2.27 12.11 -10.09
CA ASP A 115 -1.14 11.21 -10.27
C ASP A 115 -0.34 11.06 -8.97
N GLY A 116 -0.15 12.15 -8.22
CA GLY A 116 0.46 12.13 -6.89
C GLY A 116 -0.33 11.30 -5.88
N LEU A 117 -1.66 11.45 -5.81
CA LEU A 117 -2.52 10.66 -4.92
C LEU A 117 -2.53 9.18 -5.30
N VAL A 118 -2.55 8.87 -6.60
CA VAL A 118 -2.46 7.51 -7.13
C VAL A 118 -1.14 6.88 -6.71
N ALA A 119 -0.01 7.55 -6.97
CA ALA A 119 1.31 7.09 -6.58
C ALA A 119 1.42 6.88 -5.05
N ALA A 120 0.83 7.77 -4.26
CA ALA A 120 0.82 7.64 -2.81
C ALA A 120 0.04 6.40 -2.36
N CYS A 121 -1.11 6.13 -2.97
CA CYS A 121 -1.91 4.94 -2.68
C CYS A 121 -1.15 3.66 -3.07
N GLU A 122 -0.51 3.64 -4.24
CA GLU A 122 0.30 2.51 -4.69
C GLU A 122 1.50 2.26 -3.75
N GLU A 123 2.14 3.31 -3.25
CA GLU A 123 3.24 3.19 -2.30
C GLU A 123 2.75 2.64 -0.94
N VAL A 124 1.60 3.10 -0.43
CA VAL A 124 0.99 2.49 0.77
C VAL A 124 0.69 1.00 0.53
N ALA A 125 0.14 0.65 -0.64
CA ALA A 125 -0.19 -0.73 -0.97
C ALA A 125 1.07 -1.61 -1.01
N LYS A 126 2.14 -1.12 -1.63
CA LYS A 126 3.46 -1.78 -1.70
C LYS A 126 4.09 -1.97 -0.32
N GLN A 127 4.00 -0.97 0.56
CA GLN A 127 4.51 -1.10 1.94
C GLN A 127 3.68 -2.06 2.80
N SER A 128 2.44 -2.35 2.40
CA SER A 128 1.51 -3.14 3.20
C SER A 128 1.64 -4.65 3.02
N GLY A 129 2.36 -5.18 2.02
CA GLY A 129 2.45 -6.63 1.83
C GLY A 129 3.31 -7.11 0.68
#